data_AF-A0A1I1RDG8-F1
#
_entry.id   AF-A0A1I1RDG8-F1
#
_cell.length_a   1.000
_cell.length_b   1.000
_cell.length_c   1.000
_cell.angle_alpha   90.00
_cell.angle_beta   90.00
_cell.angle_gamma   90.00
#
_symmetry.space_group_name_H-M   'P 1'
#
loop_
_entity.id
_entity.type
_entity.pdbx_description
1 polymer ?
#
loop_
_entity_poly.entity_id
_entity_poly.type
_entity_poly.pdbx_seq_one_letter_code
_entity_poly.pdbx_strand_id
1 'polypeptide(L)'
;MKGFVDHVVIVCAGQQIARHQRAYGTGTFVFDPLHYLALIETKPNALDQAAPLQGWDLPEVFQHMRHLLEARMGNRGKREFIQILRFLEAMPQAVVTAAVTQAIQLGAIGFDAVKQIALARIERRPPRLDLSAYPHLPRTTVKTTAAADYTALIPGRAA
;
A
#
# COMPACT_ATOMS: atom_id res chain seq x y z
N MET A 1 -9.36 -20.93 -28.03
CA MET A 1 -9.91 -19.59 -27.77
C MET A 1 -11.30 -19.52 -28.40
N LYS A 2 -12.31 -19.01 -27.67
CA LYS A 2 -13.67 -18.77 -28.19
C LYS A 2 -13.94 -17.27 -28.20
N GLY A 3 -14.38 -16.72 -29.32
CA GLY A 3 -14.72 -15.30 -29.45
C GLY A 3 -16.24 -15.12 -29.45
N PHE A 4 -16.74 -14.27 -28.57
CA PHE A 4 -18.12 -13.80 -28.55
C PHE A 4 -18.18 -12.34 -29.05
N VAL A 5 -19.38 -11.77 -29.10
CA VAL A 5 -19.59 -10.38 -29.53
C VAL A 5 -18.88 -9.42 -28.57
N ASP A 6 -19.15 -9.54 -27.29
CA ASP A 6 -18.71 -8.63 -26.22
C ASP A 6 -17.44 -9.10 -25.49
N HIS A 7 -17.11 -10.39 -25.57
CA HIS A 7 -16.00 -10.97 -24.80
C HIS A 7 -15.27 -12.09 -25.53
N VAL A 8 -14.08 -12.42 -25.03
CA VAL A 8 -13.22 -13.50 -25.50
C VAL A 8 -12.95 -14.44 -24.34
N VAL A 9 -13.01 -15.73 -24.59
CA VAL A 9 -12.73 -16.78 -23.60
C VAL A 9 -11.50 -17.58 -24.02
N ILE A 10 -10.54 -17.68 -23.09
CA ILE A 10 -9.34 -18.49 -23.23
C ILE A 10 -9.60 -19.83 -22.52
N VAL A 11 -9.38 -20.93 -23.23
CA VAL A 11 -9.67 -22.30 -22.77
C VAL A 11 -8.40 -23.14 -22.92
N CYS A 12 -8.03 -23.88 -21.88
CA CYS A 12 -6.94 -24.85 -21.88
C CYS A 12 -7.49 -26.20 -21.39
N ALA A 13 -7.19 -27.29 -22.10
CA ALA A 13 -7.67 -28.65 -21.78
C ALA A 13 -9.20 -28.74 -21.53
N GLY A 14 -10.00 -27.95 -22.27
CA GLY A 14 -11.46 -27.90 -22.11
C GLY A 14 -11.97 -27.03 -20.97
N GLN A 15 -11.09 -26.54 -20.08
CA GLN A 15 -11.45 -25.64 -18.98
C GLN A 15 -11.22 -24.17 -19.37
N GLN A 16 -12.19 -23.31 -19.05
CA GLN A 16 -12.03 -21.86 -19.18
C GLN A 16 -10.99 -21.38 -18.16
N ILE A 17 -9.93 -20.74 -18.65
CA ILE A 17 -8.83 -20.19 -17.82
C ILE A 17 -8.84 -18.65 -17.74
N ALA A 18 -9.48 -17.97 -18.69
CA ALA A 18 -9.63 -16.51 -18.64
C ALA A 18 -10.81 -16.02 -19.50
N ARG A 19 -11.36 -14.85 -19.14
CA ARG A 19 -12.40 -14.13 -19.89
C ARG A 19 -12.04 -12.64 -19.93
N HIS A 20 -12.09 -12.04 -21.12
CA HIS A 20 -11.75 -10.63 -21.33
C HIS A 20 -12.82 -9.94 -22.19
N GLN A 21 -13.07 -8.66 -21.96
CA GLN A 21 -13.91 -7.86 -22.85
C GLN A 21 -13.23 -7.71 -24.22
N ARG A 22 -14.01 -7.78 -25.29
CA ARG A 22 -13.49 -7.67 -26.65
C ARG A 22 -13.15 -6.21 -26.97
N ALA A 23 -11.90 -5.97 -27.36
CA ALA A 23 -11.49 -4.71 -27.99
C ALA A 23 -11.57 -4.86 -29.52
N TYR A 24 -12.19 -3.89 -30.19
CA TYR A 24 -12.34 -3.87 -31.65
C TYR A 24 -11.25 -3.07 -32.37
N GLY A 25 -10.44 -2.31 -31.63
CA GLY A 25 -9.32 -1.56 -32.21
C GLY A 25 -8.22 -2.49 -32.70
N THR A 26 -7.59 -2.13 -33.81
CA THR A 26 -6.43 -2.87 -34.33
C THR A 26 -5.17 -2.50 -33.56
N GLY A 27 -4.43 -3.51 -33.08
CA GLY A 27 -3.18 -3.28 -32.32
C GLY A 27 -3.39 -2.67 -30.93
N THR A 28 -4.61 -2.65 -30.39
CA THR A 28 -4.87 -2.13 -29.04
C THR A 28 -4.47 -3.13 -27.97
N PHE A 29 -3.67 -2.69 -27.01
CA PHE A 29 -3.36 -3.43 -25.79
C PHE A 29 -4.30 -3.00 -24.66
N VAL A 30 -4.95 -3.96 -24.00
CA VAL A 30 -5.75 -3.72 -22.80
C VAL A 30 -5.03 -4.41 -21.64
N PHE A 31 -4.57 -3.62 -20.69
CA PHE A 31 -3.86 -4.12 -19.52
C PHE A 31 -4.77 -4.07 -18.29
N ASP A 32 -4.68 -5.11 -17.48
CA ASP A 32 -5.13 -5.07 -16.08
C ASP A 32 -3.87 -5.00 -15.20
N PRO A 33 -3.59 -3.85 -14.57
CA PRO A 33 -2.39 -3.65 -13.75
C PRO A 33 -2.18 -4.74 -12.69
N LEU A 34 -3.27 -5.25 -12.08
CA LEU A 34 -3.19 -6.21 -10.97
C LEU A 34 -2.56 -7.54 -11.41
N HIS A 35 -2.84 -7.99 -12.63
CA HIS A 35 -2.31 -9.25 -13.15
C HIS A 35 -0.78 -9.25 -13.33
N TYR A 36 -0.14 -8.09 -13.38
CA TYR A 36 1.30 -7.99 -13.59
C TYR A 36 2.09 -7.82 -12.29
N LEU A 37 1.43 -7.57 -11.15
CA LEU A 37 2.14 -7.24 -9.91
C LEU A 37 2.99 -8.40 -9.37
N ALA A 38 2.55 -9.65 -9.52
CA ALA A 38 3.35 -10.83 -9.18
C ALA A 38 4.66 -10.92 -9.99
N LEU A 39 4.62 -10.52 -11.27
CA LEU A 39 5.81 -10.44 -12.12
C LEU A 39 6.73 -9.31 -11.67
N ILE A 40 6.15 -8.15 -11.32
CA ILE A 40 6.90 -6.99 -10.84
C ILE A 40 7.56 -7.26 -9.49
N GLU A 41 6.95 -8.05 -8.62
CA GLU A 41 7.58 -8.45 -7.36
C GLU A 41 8.86 -9.26 -7.58
N THR A 42 8.87 -10.14 -8.59
CA THR A 42 10.08 -10.89 -8.99
C THR A 42 11.15 -9.97 -9.61
N LYS A 43 10.73 -8.94 -10.36
CA LYS A 43 11.61 -7.97 -11.02
C LYS A 43 11.26 -6.52 -10.61
N PRO A 44 11.59 -6.11 -9.37
CA PRO A 44 11.12 -4.84 -8.81
C PRO A 44 11.64 -3.60 -9.55
N ASN A 45 12.79 -3.72 -10.21
CA ASN A 45 13.36 -2.64 -11.00
C ASN A 45 12.56 -2.34 -12.28
N ALA A 46 11.63 -3.23 -12.69
CA ALA A 46 10.76 -3.00 -13.83
C ALA A 46 9.52 -2.16 -13.50
N LEU A 47 9.27 -1.84 -12.23
CA LEU A 47 8.09 -1.08 -11.79
C LEU A 47 7.85 0.19 -12.61
N ASP A 48 8.89 0.98 -12.84
CA ASP A 48 8.82 2.26 -13.55
C ASP A 48 8.68 2.13 -15.07
N GLN A 49 9.06 0.97 -15.61
CA GLN A 49 9.08 0.68 -17.04
C GLN A 49 7.88 -0.18 -17.47
N ALA A 50 7.05 -0.61 -16.53
CA ALA A 50 5.94 -1.50 -16.78
C ALA A 50 4.82 -0.75 -17.50
N ALA A 51 4.70 -0.95 -18.82
CA ALA A 51 3.59 -0.43 -19.62
C ALA A 51 2.19 -0.70 -18.99
N PRO A 52 1.92 -1.89 -18.39
CA PRO A 52 0.65 -2.15 -17.71
C PRO A 52 0.34 -1.24 -16.51
N LEU A 53 1.35 -0.64 -15.88
CA LEU A 53 1.18 0.23 -14.71
C LEU A 53 1.13 1.72 -15.09
N GLN A 54 1.43 2.06 -16.35
CA GLN A 54 1.37 3.43 -16.84
C GLN A 54 -0.08 3.90 -16.96
N GLY A 55 -0.37 5.09 -16.44
CA GLY A 55 -1.73 5.64 -16.46
C GLY A 55 -2.73 4.89 -15.57
N TRP A 56 -2.26 4.05 -14.64
CA TRP A 56 -3.14 3.42 -13.66
C TRP A 56 -3.73 4.50 -12.75
N ASP A 57 -5.05 4.63 -12.76
CA ASP A 57 -5.83 5.57 -11.96
C ASP A 57 -5.85 5.17 -10.47
N LEU A 58 -4.68 5.33 -9.82
CA LEU A 58 -4.51 5.17 -8.39
C LEU A 58 -4.63 6.52 -7.70
N PRO A 59 -5.27 6.57 -6.51
CA PRO A 59 -5.28 7.77 -5.70
C PRO A 59 -3.86 8.30 -5.41
N GLU A 60 -3.69 9.61 -5.44
CA GLU A 60 -2.39 10.29 -5.30
C GLU A 60 -1.61 9.86 -4.05
N VAL A 61 -2.31 9.46 -2.99
CA VAL A 61 -1.73 8.96 -1.74
C VAL A 61 -0.79 7.77 -1.93
N PHE A 62 -1.00 6.94 -2.96
CA PHE A 62 -0.08 5.84 -3.28
C PHE A 62 1.26 6.37 -3.79
N GLN A 63 1.25 7.40 -4.63
CA GLN A 63 2.49 8.04 -5.06
C GLN A 63 3.18 8.72 -3.88
N HIS A 64 2.44 9.39 -3.00
CA HIS A 64 3.04 9.98 -1.79
C HIS A 64 3.70 8.91 -0.91
N MET A 65 3.02 7.80 -0.63
CA MET A 65 3.57 6.65 0.11
C MET A 65 4.82 6.09 -0.56
N ARG A 66 4.81 5.95 -1.90
CA ARG A 66 5.97 5.50 -2.67
C ARG A 66 7.20 6.37 -2.43
N HIS A 67 7.04 7.69 -2.54
CA HIS A 67 8.14 8.63 -2.33
C HIS A 67 8.71 8.52 -0.91
N LEU A 68 7.83 8.39 0.10
CA LEU A 68 8.26 8.23 1.50
C LEU A 68 9.04 6.92 1.72
N LEU A 69 8.58 5.81 1.14
CA LEU A 69 9.27 4.52 1.22
C LEU A 69 10.63 4.56 0.54
N GLU A 70 10.71 5.12 -0.67
CA GLU A 70 11.97 5.24 -1.42
C GLU A 70 12.95 6.19 -0.72
N ALA A 71 12.48 7.32 -0.18
CA ALA A 71 13.33 8.24 0.60
C ALA A 71 13.88 7.59 1.87
N ARG A 72 13.08 6.76 2.55
CA ARG A 72 13.47 6.09 3.80
C ARG A 72 14.40 4.89 3.57
N MET A 73 14.19 4.13 2.49
CA MET A 73 14.75 2.77 2.34
C MET A 73 15.32 2.46 0.95
N GLY A 74 15.33 3.42 0.01
CA GLY A 74 15.81 3.23 -1.35
C GLY A 74 15.16 2.04 -2.06
N ASN A 75 15.97 1.14 -2.59
CA ASN A 75 15.52 -0.05 -3.32
C ASN A 75 14.62 -0.98 -2.49
N ARG A 76 14.80 -1.05 -1.16
CA ARG A 76 13.92 -1.82 -0.29
C ARG A 76 12.53 -1.15 -0.18
N GLY A 77 12.49 0.18 -0.21
CA GLY A 77 11.25 0.96 -0.23
C GLY A 77 10.40 0.66 -1.47
N LYS A 78 11.04 0.55 -2.64
CA LYS A 78 10.37 0.14 -3.87
C LYS A 78 9.71 -1.25 -3.75
N ARG A 79 10.36 -2.20 -3.07
CA ARG A 79 9.80 -3.54 -2.82
C ARG A 79 8.60 -3.50 -1.88
N GLU A 80 8.65 -2.71 -0.81
CA GLU A 80 7.49 -2.53 0.07
C GLU A 80 6.34 -1.83 -0.63
N PHE A 81 6.61 -0.87 -1.51
CA PHE A 81 5.57 -0.26 -2.33
C PHE A 81 4.92 -1.28 -3.26
N ILE A 82 5.70 -2.18 -3.89
CA ILE A 82 5.15 -3.30 -4.66
C ILE A 82 4.27 -4.20 -3.79
N GLN A 83 4.66 -4.49 -2.53
CA GLN A 83 3.82 -5.25 -1.61
C GLN A 83 2.49 -4.54 -1.29
N ILE A 84 2.51 -3.21 -1.13
CA ILE A 84 1.29 -2.40 -0.97
C ILE A 84 0.41 -2.49 -2.22
N LEU A 85 0.99 -2.45 -3.43
CA LEU A 85 0.23 -2.63 -4.66
C LEU A 85 -0.38 -4.03 -4.73
N ARG A 86 0.40 -5.08 -4.42
CA ARG A 86 -0.09 -6.47 -4.38
C ARG A 86 -1.21 -6.67 -3.36
N PHE A 87 -1.24 -5.85 -2.31
CA PHE A 87 -2.33 -5.91 -1.34
C PHE A 87 -3.69 -5.57 -1.95
N LEU A 88 -3.73 -4.80 -3.04
CA LEU A 88 -4.94 -4.54 -3.83
C LEU A 88 -5.50 -5.80 -4.50
N GLU A 89 -4.69 -6.86 -4.70
CA GLU A 89 -5.17 -8.16 -5.18
C GLU A 89 -6.07 -8.86 -4.14
N ALA A 90 -5.85 -8.60 -2.85
CA ALA A 90 -6.53 -9.28 -1.75
C ALA A 90 -7.57 -8.39 -1.03
N MET A 91 -7.51 -7.07 -1.21
CA MET A 91 -8.33 -6.11 -0.47
C MET A 91 -8.95 -5.05 -1.39
N PRO A 92 -10.17 -4.56 -1.08
CA PRO A 92 -10.78 -3.50 -1.86
C PRO A 92 -9.90 -2.24 -1.86
N GLN A 93 -9.74 -1.60 -3.04
CA GLN A 93 -8.93 -0.39 -3.21
C GLN A 93 -9.29 0.70 -2.19
N ALA A 94 -10.58 0.91 -1.90
CA ALA A 94 -11.02 1.90 -0.93
C ALA A 94 -10.45 1.65 0.49
N VAL A 95 -10.36 0.38 0.91
CA VAL A 95 -9.82 0.00 2.22
C VAL A 95 -8.30 0.24 2.25
N VAL A 96 -7.59 -0.18 1.20
CA VAL A 96 -6.14 0.02 1.09
C VAL A 96 -5.81 1.51 1.04
N THR A 97 -6.57 2.30 0.26
CA THR A 97 -6.40 3.76 0.17
C THR A 97 -6.54 4.43 1.54
N ALA A 98 -7.58 4.07 2.29
CA ALA A 98 -7.78 4.59 3.65
C ALA A 98 -6.63 4.18 4.58
N ALA A 99 -6.16 2.93 4.48
CA ALA A 99 -5.05 2.44 5.30
C ALA A 99 -3.71 3.11 4.97
N VAL A 100 -3.41 3.35 3.70
CA VAL A 100 -2.22 4.09 3.24
C VAL A 100 -2.29 5.53 3.75
N THR A 101 -3.45 6.19 3.62
CA THR A 101 -3.66 7.56 4.12
C THR A 101 -3.40 7.65 5.62
N GLN A 102 -3.97 6.72 6.39
CA GLN A 102 -3.79 6.70 7.84
C GLN A 102 -2.35 6.34 8.24
N ALA A 103 -1.68 5.45 7.52
CA ALA A 103 -0.28 5.12 7.76
C ALA A 103 0.63 6.35 7.59
N ILE A 104 0.38 7.16 6.55
CA ILE A 104 1.09 8.44 6.33
C ILE A 104 0.83 9.40 7.50
N GLN A 105 -0.43 9.58 7.90
CA GLN A 105 -0.80 10.47 9.00
C GLN A 105 -0.15 10.07 10.34
N LEU A 106 0.03 8.77 10.58
CA LEU A 106 0.69 8.24 11.77
C LEU A 106 2.23 8.24 11.66
N GLY A 107 2.80 8.59 10.50
CA GLY A 107 4.23 8.45 10.24
C GLY A 107 4.72 6.99 10.19
N ALA A 108 3.79 6.02 10.12
CA ALA A 108 4.08 4.59 10.11
C ALA A 108 4.31 4.11 8.66
N ILE A 109 5.42 4.55 8.06
CA ILE A 109 5.74 4.30 6.64
C ILE A 109 6.28 2.88 6.46
N GLY A 110 5.44 1.96 6.02
CA GLY A 110 5.82 0.57 5.73
C GLY A 110 4.62 -0.31 5.33
N PHE A 111 4.88 -1.39 4.60
CA PHE A 111 3.82 -2.31 4.17
C PHE A 111 3.06 -2.93 5.36
N ASP A 112 3.78 -3.38 6.38
CA ASP A 112 3.16 -4.01 7.56
C ASP A 112 2.22 -3.06 8.29
N ALA A 113 2.55 -1.77 8.38
CA ALA A 113 1.67 -0.77 8.99
C ALA A 113 0.36 -0.62 8.20
N VAL A 114 0.45 -0.50 6.87
CA VAL A 114 -0.73 -0.44 5.99
C VAL A 114 -1.59 -1.70 6.15
N LYS A 115 -0.97 -2.88 6.15
CA LYS A 115 -1.67 -4.16 6.35
C LYS A 115 -2.40 -4.21 7.68
N GLN A 116 -1.73 -3.83 8.78
CA GLN A 116 -2.34 -3.84 10.12
C GLN A 116 -3.52 -2.86 10.23
N ILE A 117 -3.38 -1.66 9.67
CA ILE A 117 -4.46 -0.66 9.67
C ILE A 117 -5.67 -1.16 8.86
N ALA A 118 -5.43 -1.72 7.67
CA ALA A 118 -6.49 -2.27 6.84
C ALA A 118 -7.24 -3.41 7.54
N LEU A 119 -6.50 -4.36 8.14
CA LEU A 119 -7.08 -5.48 8.88
C LEU A 119 -7.90 -5.01 10.10
N ALA A 120 -7.35 -4.09 10.90
CA ALA A 120 -8.05 -3.54 12.05
C ALA A 120 -9.40 -2.87 11.67
N ARG A 121 -9.44 -2.22 10.50
CA ARG A 121 -10.64 -1.59 9.95
C ARG A 121 -11.71 -2.61 9.55
N ILE A 122 -11.32 -3.70 8.91
CA ILE A 122 -12.23 -4.78 8.50
C ILE A 122 -12.80 -5.50 9.72
N GLU A 123 -11.93 -5.82 10.69
CA GLU A 123 -12.32 -6.48 11.94
C GLU A 123 -13.16 -5.58 12.87
N ARG A 124 -13.29 -4.28 12.56
CA ARG A 124 -13.90 -3.26 13.42
C ARG A 124 -13.32 -3.29 14.84
N ARG A 125 -12.01 -3.57 14.93
CA ARG A 125 -11.35 -3.77 16.21
C ARG A 125 -11.39 -2.45 16.99
N PRO A 126 -12.08 -2.37 18.15
CA PRO A 126 -12.10 -1.15 18.93
C PRO A 126 -10.68 -0.82 19.40
N PRO A 127 -10.33 0.47 19.53
CA PRO A 127 -9.08 0.86 20.15
C PRO A 127 -9.03 0.23 21.54
N ARG A 128 -8.00 -0.61 21.78
CA ARG A 128 -7.88 -1.34 23.06
C ARG A 128 -7.58 -0.42 24.24
N LEU A 129 -7.11 0.79 23.96
CA LEU A 129 -6.80 1.81 24.97
C LEU A 129 -7.71 3.01 24.75
N ASP A 130 -8.80 3.05 25.51
CA ASP A 130 -9.64 4.23 25.66
C ASP A 130 -9.35 4.85 27.04
N LEU A 131 -8.61 5.96 27.06
CA LEU A 131 -8.27 6.66 28.30
C LEU A 131 -9.49 7.31 28.95
N SER A 132 -10.58 7.54 28.21
CA SER A 132 -11.83 8.08 28.77
C SER A 132 -12.54 7.08 29.69
N ALA A 133 -12.27 5.78 29.52
CA ALA A 133 -12.76 4.72 30.40
C ALA A 133 -12.05 4.67 31.76
N TYR A 134 -10.93 5.40 31.94
CA TYR A 134 -10.11 5.38 33.16
C TYR A 134 -9.99 6.78 33.79
N PRO A 135 -11.05 7.31 34.42
CA PRO A 135 -11.05 8.68 34.98
C PRO A 135 -10.11 8.87 36.16
N HIS A 136 -9.68 7.76 36.79
CA HIS A 136 -8.69 7.77 37.87
C HIS A 136 -7.24 7.80 37.36
N LEU A 137 -7.01 7.59 36.05
CA LEU A 137 -5.68 7.74 35.48
C LEU A 137 -5.37 9.23 35.36
N PRO A 138 -4.20 9.70 35.86
CA PRO A 138 -3.80 11.08 35.68
C PRO A 138 -3.65 11.39 34.18
N ARG A 139 -4.15 12.56 33.76
CA ARG A 139 -3.99 13.04 32.39
C ARG A 139 -2.52 13.35 32.12
N THR A 140 -1.80 12.38 31.57
CA THR A 140 -0.41 12.57 31.19
C THR A 140 -0.33 13.45 29.94
N THR A 141 0.13 14.69 30.09
CA THR A 141 0.53 15.51 28.94
C THR A 141 1.93 15.07 28.52
N VAL A 142 2.00 14.16 27.54
CA VAL A 142 3.28 13.75 26.97
C VAL A 142 3.74 14.88 26.06
N LYS A 143 4.76 15.64 26.49
CA LYS A 143 5.43 16.60 25.62
C LYS A 143 6.09 15.85 24.48
N THR A 144 5.99 16.36 23.26
CA THR A 144 6.80 15.87 22.14
C THR A 144 8.27 15.96 22.53
N THR A 145 8.98 14.84 22.46
CA THR A 145 10.38 14.76 22.87
C THR A 145 11.22 15.76 22.08
N ALA A 146 11.83 16.73 22.76
CA ALA A 146 12.81 17.62 22.14
C ALA A 146 14.19 16.96 22.19
N ALA A 147 14.85 16.86 21.03
CA ALA A 147 16.19 16.24 20.97
C ALA A 147 17.21 16.95 21.89
N ALA A 148 17.03 18.25 22.14
CA ALA A 148 17.86 19.03 23.06
C ALA A 148 17.81 18.53 24.51
N ASP A 149 16.68 17.98 24.97
CA ASP A 149 16.51 17.50 26.35
C ASP A 149 17.46 16.33 26.69
N TYR A 150 17.85 15.53 25.68
CA TYR A 150 18.83 14.46 25.85
C TYR A 150 20.25 14.96 26.11
N THR A 151 20.54 16.24 25.82
CA THR A 151 21.86 16.84 26.08
C THR A 151 22.17 16.87 27.58
N ALA A 152 21.15 16.94 28.43
CA ALA A 152 21.28 16.85 29.89
C ALA A 152 21.79 15.48 30.38
N LEU A 153 21.72 14.44 29.53
CA LEU A 153 22.18 13.09 29.87
C LEU A 153 23.64 12.84 29.49
N ILE A 154 24.34 13.82 28.87
CA ILE A 154 25.76 13.70 28.54
C ILE A 154 26.58 14.21 29.75
N PRO A 155 27.32 13.35 30.46
CA PRO A 155 28.14 13.77 31.59
C PRO A 155 29.28 14.69 31.13
N GLY A 156 29.51 15.80 31.84
CA GLY A 156 30.69 16.65 31.65
C GLY A 156 30.48 17.95 30.86
N ARG A 157 29.24 18.36 30.58
CA ARG A 157 28.94 19.67 29.97
C ARG A 157 27.90 20.44 30.78
N ALA A 158 28.28 20.83 31.99
CA ALA A 158 27.58 21.86 32.76
C ALA A 158 28.47 23.11 32.80
N ALA A 159 27.92 24.20 32.25
CA ALA A 159 28.44 25.58 32.17
C ALA A 159 29.79 25.78 31.45
#